data_AF-A0A9D0Z619-F1
#
_entry.id   AF-A0A9D0Z619-F1
#
_cell.length_a   1.000
_cell.length_b   1.000
_cell.length_c   1.000
_cell.angle_alpha   90.00
_cell.angle_beta   90.00
_cell.angle_gamma   90.00
#
_symmetry.space_group_name_H-M   'P 1'
#
loop_
_entity.id
_entity.type
_entity.pdbx_description
1 polymer ?
#
loop_
_entity_poly.entity_id
_entity_poly.type
_entity_poly.pdbx_seq_one_letter_code
_entity_poly.pdbx_strand_id
1 'polypeptide(L)'
;MEQKQKRGLMLGLTALLALGAFFLRQAQLRTAYDESGMIRPGAGLGIFTWYTIGAVLLLAALAFFLAKRQDYGAIASRSPLTAIVICLAAFGTVIGSIMQYLSPEKSVDTILALLSLFSGVCWLMMALGGLQGKRLHPLLYFLPVIAYGARLALDFRSLSSDPVILDYCYDLLALIFTMCALLELGAFAFDRGRRRRTVFFALGGVFFCAAALADASLTEAASTGGALLYLFAEAAVLLKPVKKQ
;
A
#
# COMPACT_ATOMS: atom_id res chain seq x y z
N MET A 1 29.32 -2.79 -1.30
CA MET A 1 28.61 -2.86 0.00
C MET A 1 27.72 -1.64 0.23
N GLU A 2 28.13 -0.45 -0.18
CA GLU A 2 27.42 0.82 0.00
C GLU A 2 25.95 0.86 -0.51
N GLN A 3 25.64 0.29 -1.69
CA GLN A 3 24.26 0.27 -2.20
C GLN A 3 23.32 -0.68 -1.43
N LYS A 4 23.85 -1.77 -0.84
CA LYS A 4 23.06 -2.70 0.00
C LYS A 4 22.70 -2.02 1.33
N GLN A 5 23.61 -1.20 1.85
CA GLN A 5 23.41 -0.38 3.04
C GLN A 5 22.38 0.73 2.80
N LYS A 6 22.43 1.42 1.65
CA LYS A 6 21.41 2.42 1.25
C LYS A 6 20.01 1.81 1.14
N ARG A 7 19.87 0.59 0.61
CA ARG A 7 18.60 -0.14 0.58
C ARG A 7 18.06 -0.43 1.98
N GLY A 8 18.90 -1.00 2.85
CA GLY A 8 18.51 -1.31 4.23
C GLY A 8 18.06 -0.06 5.00
N LEU A 9 18.77 1.05 4.80
CA LEU A 9 18.43 2.34 5.39
C LEU A 9 17.09 2.88 4.89
N MET A 10 16.82 2.84 3.58
CA MET A 10 15.53 3.29 3.02
C MET A 10 14.34 2.47 3.52
N LEU A 11 14.48 1.14 3.57
CA LEU A 11 13.43 0.26 4.09
C LEU A 11 13.23 0.45 5.59
N GLY A 12 14.32 0.53 6.37
CA GLY A 12 14.27 0.77 7.80
C GLY A 12 13.64 2.12 8.14
N LEU A 13 14.01 3.18 7.41
CA LEU A 13 13.41 4.51 7.57
C LEU A 13 11.93 4.51 7.20
N THR A 14 11.52 3.82 6.13
CA THR A 14 10.10 3.71 5.78
C THR A 14 9.32 2.94 6.86
N ALA A 15 9.88 1.87 7.40
CA ALA A 15 9.27 1.12 8.50
C ALA A 15 9.12 1.98 9.77
N LEU A 16 10.14 2.77 10.12
CA LEU A 16 10.06 3.73 11.23
C LEU A 16 9.00 4.80 10.97
N LEU A 17 8.93 5.33 9.75
CA LEU A 17 7.93 6.31 9.37
C LEU A 17 6.50 5.74 9.46
N ALA A 18 6.31 4.50 8.99
CA ALA A 18 5.04 3.78 9.04
C ALA A 18 4.62 3.48 10.48
N LEU A 19 5.54 3.03 11.34
CA LEU A 19 5.27 2.83 12.77
C LEU A 19 4.89 4.14 13.46
N GLY A 20 5.65 5.20 13.21
CA GLY A 20 5.31 6.54 13.70
C GLY A 20 3.93 6.99 13.19
N ALA A 21 3.58 6.64 11.94
CA ALA A 21 2.29 6.99 11.38
C ALA A 21 1.13 6.31 12.12
N PHE A 22 1.24 5.01 12.38
CA PHE A 22 0.27 4.24 13.13
C PHE A 22 0.03 4.84 14.53
N PHE A 23 1.09 5.06 15.31
CA PHE A 23 0.96 5.57 16.67
C PHE A 23 0.50 7.03 16.73
N LEU A 24 1.02 7.90 15.87
CA LEU A 24 0.61 9.31 15.83
C LEU A 24 -0.83 9.45 15.35
N ARG A 25 -1.27 8.63 14.39
CA ARG A 25 -2.68 8.59 13.97
C ARG A 25 -3.58 8.10 15.11
N GLN A 26 -3.19 7.04 15.82
CA GLN A 26 -3.94 6.56 16.96
C GLN A 26 -4.04 7.61 18.08
N ALA A 27 -2.97 8.36 18.34
CA ALA A 27 -2.97 9.48 19.28
C ALA A 27 -3.86 10.64 18.80
N GLN A 28 -3.84 10.95 17.50
CA GLN A 28 -4.71 11.97 16.90
C GLN A 28 -6.17 11.59 17.05
N LEU A 29 -6.55 10.35 16.73
CA LEU A 29 -7.93 9.87 16.85
C LEU A 29 -8.44 9.94 18.30
N ARG A 30 -7.57 9.79 19.30
CA ARG A 30 -7.95 9.92 20.71
C ARG A 30 -8.09 11.36 21.21
N THR A 31 -7.46 12.31 20.53
CA THR A 31 -7.33 13.70 21.02
C THR A 31 -8.06 14.73 20.17
N ALA A 32 -8.38 14.38 18.93
CA ALA A 32 -8.97 15.28 17.95
C ALA A 32 -10.48 15.48 18.11
N TYR A 33 -11.20 14.51 18.67
CA TYR A 33 -12.65 14.59 18.85
C TYR A 33 -13.01 15.03 20.27
N ASP A 34 -14.03 15.88 20.36
CA ASP A 34 -14.62 16.29 21.64
C ASP A 34 -15.73 15.32 22.09
N GLU A 35 -16.25 15.48 23.31
CA GLU A 35 -17.33 14.62 23.84
C GLU A 35 -18.59 14.58 22.95
N SER A 36 -18.78 15.61 22.11
CA SER A 36 -19.86 15.71 21.12
C SER A 36 -19.56 15.01 19.79
N GLY A 37 -18.40 14.37 19.63
CA GLY A 37 -17.96 13.72 18.38
C GLY A 37 -17.45 14.68 17.29
N MET A 38 -17.39 15.99 17.58
CA MET A 38 -16.92 17.01 16.64
C MET A 38 -15.41 17.20 16.74
N ILE A 39 -14.76 17.54 15.62
CA ILE A 39 -13.33 17.90 15.61
C ILE A 39 -13.10 19.16 16.44
N ARG A 40 -12.16 19.10 17.39
CA ARG A 40 -11.71 20.25 18.16
C ARG A 40 -11.09 21.32 17.26
N PRO A 41 -11.41 22.61 17.45
CA PRO A 41 -10.81 23.69 16.67
C PRO A 41 -9.27 23.63 16.71
N GLY A 42 -8.63 23.52 15.54
CA GLY A 42 -7.16 23.40 15.42
C GLY A 42 -6.61 21.97 15.38
N ALA A 43 -7.41 20.93 15.69
CA ALA A 43 -6.96 19.54 15.62
C ALA A 43 -6.73 19.04 14.17
N GLY A 44 -7.35 19.70 13.18
CA GLY A 44 -7.16 19.42 11.75
C GLY A 44 -5.76 19.76 11.20
N LEU A 45 -5.01 20.68 11.84
CA LEU A 45 -3.60 21.00 11.54
C LEU A 45 -2.67 20.45 12.64
N GLY A 46 -3.03 19.29 13.20
CA GLY A 46 -2.28 18.66 14.28
C GLY A 46 -0.93 18.10 13.85
N ILE A 47 -0.12 17.68 14.82
CA ILE A 47 1.25 17.15 14.66
C ILE A 47 1.32 16.05 13.58
N PHE A 48 0.29 15.21 13.48
CA PHE A 48 0.24 14.13 12.50
C PHE A 48 0.19 14.62 11.04
N THR A 49 -0.47 15.75 10.77
CA THR A 49 -0.54 16.32 9.41
C THR A 49 0.83 16.81 8.94
N TRP A 50 1.55 17.55 9.79
CA TRP A 50 2.93 17.98 9.53
C TRP A 50 3.89 16.81 9.39
N TYR A 51 3.73 15.80 10.25
CA TYR A 51 4.48 14.56 10.15
C TYR A 51 4.23 13.87 8.79
N THR A 52 2.97 13.80 8.36
CA THR A 52 2.59 13.24 7.05
C THR A 52 3.25 14.00 5.90
N ILE A 53 3.17 15.33 5.90
CA ILE A 53 3.79 16.17 4.86
C ILE A 53 5.30 15.92 4.83
N GLY A 54 5.96 15.95 5.98
CA GLY A 54 7.39 15.69 6.09
C GLY A 54 7.78 14.29 5.61
N ALA A 55 7.03 13.26 5.99
CA ALA A 55 7.25 11.88 5.57
C ALA A 55 7.10 11.73 4.06
N VAL A 56 6.04 12.26 3.46
CA VAL A 56 5.79 12.18 2.01
C VAL A 56 6.89 12.91 1.23
N LEU A 57 7.30 14.11 1.66
CA LEU A 57 8.40 14.85 1.03
C LEU A 57 9.73 14.10 1.13
N LEU A 58 10.01 13.49 2.28
CA LEU A 58 11.21 12.67 2.48
C LEU A 58 11.20 11.44 1.57
N LEU A 59 10.08 10.71 1.50
CA LEU A 59 9.93 9.55 0.62
C LEU A 59 10.04 9.94 -0.86
N ALA A 60 9.48 11.10 -1.25
CA ALA A 60 9.61 11.65 -2.59
C ALA A 60 11.08 11.99 -2.92
N ALA A 61 11.79 12.65 -2.00
CA ALA A 61 13.20 12.96 -2.16
C ALA A 61 14.04 11.68 -2.30
N LEU A 62 13.84 10.70 -1.42
CA LEU A 62 14.50 9.40 -1.47
C LEU A 62 14.28 8.71 -2.82
N ALA A 63 13.03 8.67 -3.30
CA ALA A 63 12.66 8.09 -4.58
C ALA A 63 13.26 8.85 -5.78
N PHE A 64 13.37 10.18 -5.70
CA PHE A 64 13.93 11.02 -6.76
C PHE A 64 15.40 10.73 -7.03
N PHE A 65 16.18 10.45 -5.98
CA PHE A 65 17.62 10.15 -6.08
C PHE A 65 17.95 8.73 -6.58
N LEU A 66 16.96 7.86 -6.78
CA LEU A 66 17.21 6.52 -7.33
C LEU A 66 17.67 6.54 -8.78
N ALA A 67 18.46 5.55 -9.20
CA ALA A 67 18.76 5.34 -10.61
C ALA A 67 17.48 4.97 -11.40
N LYS A 68 17.31 5.56 -12.58
CA LYS A 68 16.22 5.22 -13.50
C LYS A 68 16.36 3.77 -13.95
N ARG A 69 15.23 3.05 -14.04
CA ARG A 69 15.15 1.67 -14.50
C ARG A 69 13.73 1.40 -14.98
N GLN A 70 13.58 0.70 -16.10
CA GLN A 70 12.29 0.48 -16.78
C GLN A 70 12.01 -0.99 -17.10
N ASP A 71 13.04 -1.83 -17.07
CA ASP A 71 12.96 -3.24 -17.43
C ASP A 71 12.22 -4.06 -16.37
N TYR A 72 11.57 -5.14 -16.82
CA TYR A 72 10.94 -6.16 -15.97
C TYR A 72 11.88 -6.71 -14.90
N GLY A 73 13.19 -6.72 -15.17
CA GLY A 73 14.21 -7.12 -14.19
C GLY A 73 14.23 -6.27 -12.92
N ALA A 74 13.56 -5.12 -12.89
CA ALA A 74 13.38 -4.29 -11.71
C ALA A 74 12.44 -4.90 -10.67
N ILE A 75 11.41 -5.62 -11.12
CA ILE A 75 10.41 -6.29 -10.28
C ILE A 75 10.68 -7.80 -10.17
N ALA A 76 11.53 -8.35 -11.05
CA ALA A 76 11.91 -9.75 -10.98
C ALA A 76 12.66 -10.07 -9.68
N SER A 77 12.12 -11.02 -8.93
CA SER A 77 12.65 -11.42 -7.63
C SER A 77 12.62 -12.94 -7.47
N ARG A 78 13.82 -13.55 -7.40
CA ARG A 78 14.00 -14.98 -7.06
C ARG A 78 14.24 -15.22 -5.57
N SER A 79 13.93 -14.26 -4.71
CA SER A 79 14.19 -14.39 -3.28
C SER A 79 13.04 -15.11 -2.58
N PRO A 80 13.31 -16.19 -1.80
CA PRO A 80 12.29 -16.89 -1.03
C PRO A 80 11.64 -15.99 0.03
N LEU A 81 12.41 -15.10 0.65
CA LEU A 81 11.89 -14.16 1.65
C LEU A 81 10.83 -13.22 1.04
N THR A 82 11.10 -12.66 -0.13
CA THR A 82 10.11 -11.80 -0.81
C THR A 82 8.85 -12.57 -1.16
N ALA A 83 8.98 -13.81 -1.66
CA ALA A 83 7.83 -14.64 -1.97
C ALA A 83 7.01 -14.98 -0.71
N ILE A 84 7.65 -15.30 0.41
CA ILE A 84 6.96 -15.54 1.68
C ILE A 84 6.17 -14.31 2.12
N VAL A 85 6.76 -13.11 2.05
CA VAL A 85 6.05 -11.86 2.41
C VAL A 85 4.87 -11.59 1.47
N ILE A 86 5.02 -11.81 0.16
CA ILE A 86 3.92 -11.66 -0.80
C ILE A 86 2.83 -12.73 -0.56
N CYS A 87 3.19 -13.96 -0.19
CA CYS A 87 2.21 -14.98 0.20
C CYS A 87 1.44 -14.56 1.46
N LEU A 88 2.12 -14.05 2.49
CA LEU A 88 1.48 -13.53 3.69
C LEU A 88 0.54 -12.37 3.36
N ALA A 89 0.97 -11.46 2.48
CA ALA A 89 0.15 -10.38 1.96
C ALA A 89 -1.12 -10.91 1.26
N ALA A 90 -0.95 -11.90 0.38
CA ALA A 90 -2.05 -12.56 -0.32
C ALA A 90 -3.03 -13.21 0.66
N PHE A 91 -2.54 -13.97 1.65
CA PHE A 91 -3.39 -14.57 2.68
C PHE A 91 -4.15 -13.53 3.49
N GLY A 92 -3.49 -12.43 3.90
CA GLY A 92 -4.16 -11.32 4.57
C GLY A 92 -5.32 -10.75 3.75
N THR A 93 -5.09 -10.49 2.46
CA THR A 93 -6.15 -10.01 1.57
C THR A 93 -7.27 -11.02 1.35
N VAL A 94 -6.95 -12.32 1.22
CA VAL A 94 -7.95 -13.38 1.06
C VAL A 94 -8.80 -13.54 2.32
N ILE A 95 -8.18 -13.52 3.50
CA ILE A 95 -8.89 -13.59 4.79
C ILE A 95 -9.82 -12.38 4.92
N GLY A 96 -9.33 -11.17 4.66
CA GLY A 96 -10.16 -9.96 4.67
C GLY A 96 -11.33 -10.05 3.69
N SER A 97 -11.10 -10.61 2.51
CA SER A 97 -12.15 -10.83 1.50
C SER A 97 -13.21 -11.83 1.96
N ILE A 98 -12.79 -12.94 2.59
CA ILE A 98 -13.73 -13.95 3.13
C ILE A 98 -14.54 -13.34 4.27
N MET A 99 -13.91 -12.59 5.17
CA MET A 99 -14.61 -11.92 6.26
C MET A 99 -15.66 -10.92 5.75
N GLN A 100 -15.30 -10.11 4.73
CA GLN A 100 -16.23 -9.19 4.08
C GLN A 100 -17.39 -9.93 3.40
N TYR A 101 -17.13 -11.11 2.82
CA TYR A 101 -18.16 -11.94 2.21
C TYR A 101 -19.11 -12.58 3.24
N LEU A 102 -18.60 -12.99 4.40
CA LEU A 102 -19.38 -13.66 5.45
C LEU A 102 -20.27 -12.69 6.24
N SER A 103 -19.94 -11.40 6.26
CA SER A 103 -20.72 -10.37 6.94
C SER A 103 -20.93 -9.16 6.02
N PRO A 104 -21.70 -9.31 4.93
CA PRO A 104 -21.96 -8.21 4.01
C PRO A 104 -22.97 -7.25 4.63
N GLU A 105 -22.62 -5.98 4.76
CA GLU A 105 -23.57 -4.95 5.17
C GLU A 105 -24.40 -4.46 3.98
N LYS A 106 -23.79 -4.43 2.79
CA LYS A 106 -24.39 -3.98 1.53
C LYS A 106 -24.15 -5.00 0.43
N SER A 107 -25.05 -5.06 -0.55
CA SER A 107 -24.90 -5.96 -1.71
C SER A 107 -23.64 -5.68 -2.54
N VAL A 108 -23.09 -4.46 -2.47
CA VAL A 108 -21.83 -4.10 -3.12
C VAL A 108 -20.60 -4.71 -2.43
N ASP A 109 -20.70 -5.04 -1.14
CA ASP A 109 -19.60 -5.63 -0.38
C ASP A 109 -19.28 -7.04 -0.86
N THR A 110 -20.30 -7.78 -1.31
CA THR A 110 -20.13 -9.10 -1.94
C THR A 110 -19.29 -8.99 -3.21
N ILE A 111 -19.53 -7.98 -4.05
CA ILE A 111 -18.78 -7.76 -5.28
C ILE A 111 -17.33 -7.38 -4.95
N LEU A 112 -17.13 -6.48 -3.98
CA LEU A 112 -15.80 -6.07 -3.51
C LEU A 112 -15.01 -7.23 -2.89
N ALA A 113 -15.68 -8.09 -2.13
CA ALA A 113 -15.08 -9.28 -1.54
C ALA A 113 -14.59 -10.24 -2.63
N LEU A 114 -15.40 -10.49 -3.67
CA LEU A 114 -14.98 -11.32 -4.80
C LEU A 114 -13.79 -10.71 -5.56
N LEU A 115 -13.83 -9.40 -5.82
CA LEU A 115 -12.77 -8.69 -6.53
C LEU A 115 -11.44 -8.70 -5.75
N SER A 116 -11.54 -8.54 -4.43
CA SER A 116 -10.40 -8.60 -3.50
C SER A 116 -9.86 -10.02 -3.36
N LEU A 117 -10.73 -11.04 -3.40
CA LEU A 117 -10.35 -12.45 -3.40
C LEU A 117 -9.52 -12.78 -4.64
N PHE A 118 -9.98 -12.39 -5.83
CA PHE A 118 -9.23 -12.55 -7.07
C PHE A 118 -7.87 -11.83 -7.04
N SER A 119 -7.81 -10.67 -6.39
CA SER A 119 -6.56 -9.91 -6.23
C SER A 119 -5.56 -10.64 -5.35
N GLY A 120 -6.00 -11.22 -4.23
CA GLY A 120 -5.17 -12.06 -3.38
C GLY A 120 -4.65 -13.30 -4.10
N VAL A 121 -5.49 -13.96 -4.90
CA VAL A 121 -5.06 -15.08 -5.76
C VAL A 121 -4.01 -14.63 -6.79
N CYS A 122 -4.20 -13.46 -7.42
CA CYS A 122 -3.21 -12.91 -8.34
C CYS A 122 -1.85 -12.69 -7.67
N TRP A 123 -1.83 -12.13 -6.45
CA TRP A 123 -0.59 -11.94 -5.69
C TRP A 123 0.07 -13.26 -5.30
N LEU A 124 -0.71 -14.29 -4.97
CA LEU A 124 -0.18 -15.64 -4.74
C LEU A 124 0.49 -16.20 -6.00
N MET A 125 -0.13 -16.05 -7.17
CA MET A 125 0.47 -16.45 -8.45
C MET A 125 1.74 -15.65 -8.77
N MET A 126 1.77 -14.35 -8.45
CA MET A 126 2.98 -13.54 -8.60
C MET A 126 4.13 -14.04 -7.71
N ALA A 127 3.85 -14.37 -6.44
CA ALA A 127 4.85 -14.91 -5.52
C ALA A 127 5.50 -16.19 -6.07
N LEU A 128 4.66 -17.13 -6.53
CA LEU A 128 5.11 -18.41 -7.08
C LEU A 128 5.86 -18.24 -8.40
N GLY A 129 5.35 -17.42 -9.32
CA GLY A 129 6.00 -17.18 -10.61
C GLY A 129 7.31 -16.39 -10.47
N GLY A 130 7.42 -15.52 -9.47
CA GLY A 130 8.65 -14.82 -9.11
C GLY A 130 9.77 -15.77 -8.70
N LEU A 131 9.47 -16.77 -7.86
CA LEU A 131 10.43 -17.83 -7.47
C LEU A 131 10.93 -18.62 -8.66
N GLN A 132 10.03 -18.97 -9.58
CA GLN A 132 10.37 -19.70 -10.81
C GLN A 132 11.13 -18.83 -11.81
N GLY A 133 11.26 -17.52 -11.57
CA GLY A 133 11.91 -16.57 -12.47
C GLY A 133 11.16 -16.40 -13.78
N LYS A 134 9.87 -16.74 -13.83
CA LYS A 134 9.03 -16.61 -15.02
C LYS A 134 8.63 -15.14 -15.20
N ARG A 135 8.51 -14.72 -16.46
CA ARG A 135 7.83 -13.46 -16.78
C ARG A 135 6.34 -13.66 -16.52
N LEU A 136 5.80 -12.88 -15.61
CA LEU A 136 4.40 -12.93 -15.20
C LEU A 136 3.53 -12.26 -16.26
N HIS A 137 2.33 -12.78 -16.47
CA HIS A 137 1.40 -12.21 -17.42
C HIS A 137 0.92 -10.83 -16.93
N PRO A 138 0.88 -9.78 -17.79
CA PRO A 138 0.50 -8.43 -17.37
C PRO A 138 -0.86 -8.35 -16.65
N LEU A 139 -1.82 -9.20 -17.03
CA LEU A 139 -3.16 -9.25 -16.41
C LEU A 139 -3.12 -9.46 -14.89
N LEU A 140 -2.12 -10.18 -14.37
CA LEU A 140 -2.00 -10.41 -12.93
C LEU A 140 -1.84 -9.10 -12.16
N TYR A 141 -1.23 -8.07 -12.76
CA TYR A 141 -1.04 -6.76 -12.14
C TYR A 141 -2.28 -5.86 -12.27
N PHE A 142 -3.04 -5.97 -13.36
CA PHE A 142 -4.21 -5.11 -13.60
C PHE A 142 -5.45 -5.54 -12.83
N LEU A 143 -5.63 -6.83 -12.54
CA LEU A 143 -6.81 -7.28 -11.81
C LEU A 143 -6.86 -6.69 -10.38
N PRO A 144 -5.76 -6.68 -9.60
CA PRO A 144 -5.68 -5.92 -8.36
C PRO A 144 -5.96 -4.43 -8.52
N VAL A 145 -5.49 -3.79 -9.59
CA VAL A 145 -5.78 -2.36 -9.83
C VAL A 145 -7.28 -2.12 -9.93
N ILE A 146 -8.01 -2.96 -10.67
CA ILE A 146 -9.46 -2.83 -10.84
C ILE A 146 -10.16 -3.04 -9.49
N ALA A 147 -9.71 -4.01 -8.68
CA ALA A 147 -10.28 -4.25 -7.36
C ALA A 147 -10.11 -3.05 -6.41
N TYR A 148 -8.89 -2.53 -6.29
CA TYR A 148 -8.60 -1.36 -5.45
C TYR A 148 -9.27 -0.09 -5.99
N GLY A 149 -9.40 0.06 -7.31
CA GLY A 149 -10.13 1.17 -7.92
C GLY A 149 -11.64 1.12 -7.66
N ALA A 150 -12.25 -0.06 -7.75
CA ALA A 150 -13.66 -0.26 -7.39
C ALA A 150 -13.90 0.01 -5.90
N ARG A 151 -12.99 -0.47 -5.03
CA ARG A 151 -13.05 -0.22 -3.60
C ARG A 151 -12.95 1.27 -3.29
N LEU A 152 -11.96 1.96 -3.88
CA LEU A 152 -11.80 3.42 -3.73
C LEU A 152 -13.07 4.19 -4.13
N ALA A 153 -13.69 3.84 -5.27
CA ALA A 153 -14.89 4.53 -5.74
C ALA A 153 -16.10 4.32 -4.81
N LEU A 154 -16.25 3.11 -4.26
CA LEU A 154 -17.34 2.78 -3.35
C LEU A 154 -17.12 3.40 -1.96
N ASP A 155 -15.92 3.27 -1.41
CA ASP A 155 -15.55 3.84 -0.11
C ASP A 155 -15.67 5.38 -0.16
N PHE A 156 -15.18 6.01 -1.23
CA PHE A 156 -15.34 7.45 -1.43
C PHE A 156 -16.82 7.86 -1.47
N ARG A 157 -17.67 7.10 -2.17
CA ARG A 157 -19.10 7.42 -2.24
C ARG A 157 -19.77 7.33 -0.86
N SER A 158 -19.49 6.30 -0.07
CA SER A 158 -20.05 6.22 1.28
C SER A 158 -19.50 7.28 2.22
N LEU A 159 -18.19 7.52 2.18
CA LEU A 159 -17.49 8.40 3.12
C LEU A 159 -17.70 9.89 2.77
N SER A 160 -18.03 10.21 1.51
CA SER A 160 -18.37 11.58 1.09
C SER A 160 -19.65 12.15 1.74
N SER A 161 -20.45 11.30 2.38
CA SER A 161 -21.60 11.73 3.16
C SER A 161 -21.21 12.27 4.54
N ASP A 162 -20.00 11.95 5.02
CA ASP A 162 -19.45 12.45 6.27
C ASP A 162 -18.82 13.84 6.05
N PRO A 163 -19.27 14.88 6.79
CA PRO A 163 -18.68 16.21 6.70
C PRO A 163 -17.21 16.28 7.17
N VAL A 164 -16.73 15.26 7.88
CA VAL A 164 -15.41 15.25 8.52
C VAL A 164 -14.36 14.52 7.66
N ILE A 165 -13.69 15.27 6.78
CA ILE A 165 -12.67 14.73 5.87
C ILE A 165 -11.51 14.01 6.59
N LEU A 166 -11.15 14.48 7.79
CA LEU A 166 -9.99 13.98 8.53
C LEU A 166 -10.15 12.50 8.91
N ASP A 167 -11.38 11.99 8.96
CA ASP A 167 -11.73 10.65 9.43
C ASP A 167 -11.31 9.63 8.37
N TYR A 168 -11.62 9.90 7.10
CA TYR A 168 -11.40 8.97 6.00
C TYR A 168 -10.27 9.35 5.01
N CYS A 169 -9.69 10.55 5.11
CA CYS A 169 -8.71 11.00 4.12
C CYS A 169 -7.46 10.11 4.02
N TYR A 170 -7.01 9.52 5.14
CA TYR A 170 -5.83 8.66 5.17
C TYR A 170 -6.11 7.28 4.57
N ASP A 171 -7.32 6.75 4.72
CA ASP A 171 -7.74 5.50 4.10
C ASP A 171 -7.85 5.64 2.58
N LEU A 172 -8.44 6.74 2.11
CA LEU A 172 -8.48 7.07 0.69
C LEU A 172 -7.07 7.25 0.11
N LEU A 173 -6.17 7.94 0.83
CA LEU A 173 -4.77 8.07 0.41
C LEU A 173 -4.07 6.72 0.35
N ALA A 174 -4.32 5.81 1.31
CA ALA A 174 -3.78 4.46 1.28
C ALA A 174 -4.24 3.69 0.02
N LEU A 175 -5.52 3.75 -0.31
CA LEU A 175 -6.08 3.13 -1.51
C LEU A 175 -5.51 3.75 -2.79
N ILE A 176 -5.43 5.08 -2.87
CA ILE A 176 -4.87 5.79 -4.04
C ILE A 176 -3.40 5.42 -4.25
N PHE A 177 -2.57 5.47 -3.19
CA PHE A 177 -1.16 5.11 -3.31
C PHE A 177 -0.97 3.64 -3.68
N THR A 178 -1.77 2.73 -3.12
CA THR A 178 -1.76 1.32 -3.47
C THR A 178 -2.12 1.12 -4.94
N MET A 179 -3.19 1.76 -5.41
CA MET A 179 -3.64 1.68 -6.81
C MET A 179 -2.56 2.23 -7.77
N CYS A 180 -1.98 3.40 -7.47
CA CYS A 180 -0.89 3.97 -8.27
C CYS A 180 0.36 3.09 -8.29
N ALA A 181 0.71 2.47 -7.16
CA ALA A 181 1.83 1.53 -7.10
C ALA A 181 1.59 0.30 -7.97
N LEU A 182 0.39 -0.31 -7.88
CA LEU A 182 0.00 -1.46 -8.70
C LEU A 182 -0.01 -1.14 -10.20
N LEU A 183 -0.51 0.04 -10.58
CA LEU A 183 -0.48 0.53 -11.97
C LEU A 183 0.96 0.64 -12.50
N GLU A 184 1.84 1.27 -11.73
CA GLU A 184 3.24 1.43 -12.10
C GLU A 184 4.01 0.10 -12.07
N LEU A 185 3.63 -0.86 -11.23
CA LEU A 185 4.13 -2.24 -11.26
C LEU A 185 3.71 -2.96 -12.54
N GLY A 186 2.45 -2.82 -12.95
CA GLY A 186 1.94 -3.35 -14.22
C GLY A 186 2.68 -2.78 -15.44
N ALA A 187 3.14 -1.53 -15.38
CA ALA A 187 3.93 -0.92 -16.46
C ALA A 187 5.29 -1.61 -16.68
N PHE A 188 5.88 -2.25 -15.65
CA PHE A 188 7.09 -3.06 -15.82
C PHE A 188 6.86 -4.35 -16.60
N ALA A 189 5.63 -4.87 -16.64
CA ALA A 189 5.29 -6.02 -17.48
C ALA A 189 5.45 -5.71 -18.99
N PHE A 190 5.44 -4.42 -19.36
CA PHE A 190 5.66 -3.93 -20.72
C PHE A 190 7.03 -3.25 -20.91
N ASP A 191 7.97 -3.43 -19.97
CA ASP A 191 9.29 -2.77 -19.97
C ASP A 191 9.22 -1.22 -20.06
N ARG A 192 8.09 -0.63 -19.61
CA ARG A 192 7.84 0.82 -19.56
C ARG A 192 7.76 1.37 -18.14
N GLY A 193 8.22 0.59 -17.16
CA GLY A 193 8.12 0.95 -15.75
C GLY A 193 8.91 2.21 -15.39
N ARG A 194 8.47 2.92 -14.36
CA ARG A 194 9.14 4.13 -13.87
C ARG A 194 9.57 3.94 -12.43
N ARG A 195 10.69 3.24 -12.22
CA ARG A 195 11.20 2.85 -10.88
C ARG A 195 11.07 3.93 -9.80
N ARG A 196 11.44 5.18 -10.09
CA ARG A 196 11.34 6.28 -9.10
C ARG A 196 9.90 6.50 -8.64
N ARG A 197 8.95 6.55 -9.58
CA ARG A 197 7.52 6.72 -9.27
C ARG A 197 6.96 5.52 -8.54
N THR A 198 7.28 4.32 -9.01
CA THR A 198 6.82 3.08 -8.39
C THR A 198 7.31 2.97 -6.94
N VAL A 199 8.58 3.29 -6.69
CA VAL A 199 9.13 3.29 -5.32
C VAL A 199 8.46 4.36 -4.46
N PHE A 200 8.23 5.57 -4.98
CA PHE A 200 7.51 6.61 -4.25
C PHE A 200 6.10 6.15 -3.85
N PHE A 201 5.32 5.61 -4.79
CA PHE A 201 3.97 5.14 -4.51
C PHE A 201 3.96 3.91 -3.60
N ALA A 202 4.91 2.98 -3.75
CA ALA A 202 4.99 1.81 -2.88
C ALA A 202 5.38 2.18 -1.44
N LEU A 203 6.40 3.02 -1.25
CA LEU A 203 6.79 3.47 0.10
C LEU A 203 5.73 4.36 0.74
N GLY A 204 5.13 5.27 -0.03
CA GLY A 204 4.02 6.09 0.43
C GLY A 204 2.79 5.25 0.77
N GLY A 205 2.49 4.22 -0.03
CA GLY A 205 1.41 3.27 0.26
C GLY A 205 1.66 2.48 1.54
N VAL A 206 2.89 2.02 1.81
CA VAL A 206 3.24 1.43 3.12
C VAL A 206 2.96 2.39 4.27
N PHE A 207 3.36 3.66 4.13
CA PHE A 207 3.11 4.70 5.13
C PHE A 207 1.61 4.93 5.36
N PHE A 208 0.83 5.13 4.30
CA PHE A 208 -0.60 5.41 4.42
C PHE A 208 -1.41 4.18 4.86
N CYS A 209 -1.06 2.97 4.41
CA CYS A 209 -1.66 1.74 4.92
C CYS A 209 -1.39 1.57 6.42
N ALA A 210 -0.21 1.97 6.91
CA ALA A 210 0.07 1.93 8.35
C ALA A 210 -0.74 2.98 9.14
N ALA A 211 -0.96 4.16 8.56
CA ALA A 211 -1.86 5.16 9.15
C ALA A 211 -3.32 4.66 9.18
N ALA A 212 -3.81 4.08 8.08
CA ALA A 212 -5.16 3.52 7.96
C ALA A 212 -5.41 2.39 8.96
N LEU A 213 -4.40 1.56 9.24
CA LEU A 213 -4.50 0.49 10.24
C LEU A 213 -4.78 0.96 11.67
N ALA A 214 -4.56 2.24 11.98
CA ALA A 214 -4.76 2.78 13.33
C ALA A 214 -6.24 2.82 13.76
N ASP A 215 -7.16 2.86 12.79
CA ASP A 215 -8.63 2.91 13.02
C ASP A 215 -9.37 1.74 12.36
N ALA A 216 -8.64 0.83 11.74
CA ALA A 216 -9.24 -0.21 10.91
C ALA A 216 -10.01 -1.24 11.75
N SER A 217 -11.20 -1.61 11.26
CA SER A 217 -11.91 -2.81 11.70
C SER A 217 -11.08 -4.08 11.39
N LEU A 218 -11.40 -5.23 11.99
CA LEU A 218 -10.63 -6.47 11.76
C LEU A 218 -10.57 -6.88 10.27
N THR A 219 -11.67 -6.68 9.55
CA THR A 219 -11.77 -6.96 8.11
C THR A 219 -10.90 -6.02 7.27
N GLU A 220 -10.94 -4.72 7.60
CA GLU A 220 -10.11 -3.71 6.95
C GLU A 220 -8.63 -3.88 7.31
N ALA A 221 -8.33 -4.30 8.54
CA ALA A 221 -6.98 -4.54 8.99
C ALA A 221 -6.35 -5.73 8.24
N ALA A 222 -7.11 -6.80 8.01
CA ALA A 222 -6.64 -7.93 7.22
C ALA A 222 -6.31 -7.53 5.76
N SER A 223 -7.21 -6.77 5.12
CA SER A 223 -7.04 -6.34 3.73
C SER A 223 -5.96 -5.27 3.55
N THR A 224 -5.98 -4.22 4.37
CA THR A 224 -5.01 -3.12 4.36
C THR A 224 -3.62 -3.57 4.82
N GLY A 225 -3.56 -4.46 5.83
CA GLY A 225 -2.31 -5.11 6.24
C GLY A 225 -1.71 -5.98 5.14
N GLY A 226 -2.57 -6.69 4.39
CA GLY A 226 -2.15 -7.40 3.19
C GLY A 226 -1.54 -6.46 2.14
N ALA A 227 -2.21 -5.35 1.83
CA ALA A 227 -1.69 -4.32 0.92
C ALA A 227 -0.33 -3.77 1.38
N LEU A 228 -0.19 -3.45 2.67
CA LEU A 228 1.04 -2.97 3.28
C LEU A 228 2.20 -3.93 3.04
N LEU A 229 2.00 -5.22 3.35
CA LEU A 229 3.02 -6.25 3.19
C LEU A 229 3.41 -6.44 1.71
N TYR A 230 2.43 -6.41 0.80
CA TYR A 230 2.68 -6.51 -0.63
C TYR A 230 3.54 -5.35 -1.14
N LEU A 231 3.15 -4.11 -0.82
CA LEU A 231 3.88 -2.90 -1.23
C LEU A 231 5.28 -2.84 -0.61
N PHE A 232 5.43 -3.29 0.63
CA PHE A 232 6.74 -3.36 1.28
C PHE A 232 7.66 -4.37 0.59
N ALA A 233 7.14 -5.53 0.22
CA ALA A 233 7.89 -6.55 -0.52
C ALA A 233 8.35 -6.03 -1.90
N GLU A 234 7.44 -5.42 -2.66
CA GLU A 234 7.74 -4.87 -3.98
C GLU A 234 8.72 -3.69 -3.90
N ALA A 235 8.57 -2.80 -2.91
CA ALA A 235 9.53 -1.74 -2.66
C ALA A 235 10.94 -2.30 -2.36
N ALA A 236 11.04 -3.37 -1.57
CA ALA A 236 12.31 -4.02 -1.27
C ALA A 236 12.97 -4.64 -2.52
N VAL A 237 12.18 -5.13 -3.46
CA VAL A 237 12.66 -5.64 -4.76
C VAL A 237 13.13 -4.48 -5.65
N LEU A 238 12.33 -3.44 -5.78
CA LEU A 238 12.65 -2.26 -6.58
C LEU A 238 13.88 -1.52 -6.07
N LEU A 239 14.19 -1.58 -4.78
CA LEU A 239 15.38 -0.96 -4.19
C LEU A 239 16.67 -1.78 -4.38
N LYS A 240 16.63 -2.90 -5.12
CA LYS A 240 17.85 -3.66 -5.45
C LYS A 240 18.90 -2.78 -6.17
N PRO A 241 20.20 -2.98 -5.87
CA PRO A 241 21.27 -2.25 -6.53
C PRO A 241 21.22 -2.49 -8.04
N VAL A 242 21.32 -1.41 -8.80
CA VAL A 242 21.47 -1.49 -10.26
C VAL A 242 22.97 -1.52 -10.53
N LYS A 243 23.45 -2.56 -11.20
CA LYS A 243 24.79 -2.53 -11.79
C LYS A 243 24.76 -1.39 -12.81
N LYS A 244 25.56 -0.34 -12.58
CA LYS A 244 25.84 0.63 -13.64
C LYS A 244 26.46 -0.17 -14.78
N GLN A 245 25.80 -0.18 -15.93
CA GLN A 245 26.46 -0.53 -17.19
C GLN A 245 27.45 0.57 -17.54
#